data_AF-A0A7S2JQQ1-F1
#
_entry.id   AF-A0A7S2JQQ1-F1
#
_cell.length_a   1.000
_cell.length_b   1.000
_cell.length_c   1.000
_cell.angle_alpha   90.00
_cell.angle_beta   90.00
_cell.angle_gamma   90.00
#
_symmetry.space_group_name_H-M   'P 1'
#
loop_
_entity.id
_entity.type
_entity.pdbx_description
1 polymer ?
#
loop_
_entity_poly.entity_id
_entity_poly.type
_entity_poly.pdbx_seq_one_letter_code
_entity_poly.pdbx_strand_id
1 'polypeptide(L)'
;ENGICMDNIQSGPSTIRDAGRGAFATRFMEKGTVIAPMPLLQVDKAYFDMYELAPDEDGDLDRDGDKVIGKQQMINYCFGHEETTMLLCSFTSANLINHARCSGGDGTCKFEPNAAYRWSSWDAN
;
A
#
# COMPACT_ATOMS: atom_id res chain seq x y z
N GLU A 1 -0.53 2.65 -29.11
CA GLU A 1 -0.68 1.29 -29.68
C GLU A 1 -0.04 0.17 -28.84
N ASN A 2 0.49 0.42 -27.62
CA ASN A 2 1.06 -0.62 -26.74
C ASN A 2 0.43 -0.60 -25.33
N GLY A 3 -0.88 -0.35 -25.24
CA GLY A 3 -1.58 -0.34 -23.94
C GLY A 3 -1.69 -1.75 -23.38
N ILE A 4 -1.34 -1.93 -22.10
CA ILE A 4 -1.57 -3.18 -21.37
C ILE A 4 -2.78 -2.98 -20.48
N CYS A 5 -3.80 -3.84 -20.63
CA CYS A 5 -4.92 -3.87 -19.71
C CYS A 5 -4.43 -4.27 -18.31
N MET A 6 -4.80 -3.49 -17.29
CA MET A 6 -4.50 -3.81 -15.89
C MET A 6 -5.54 -4.74 -15.29
N ASP A 7 -5.90 -5.81 -16.01
CA ASP A 7 -6.92 -6.79 -15.64
C ASP A 7 -6.32 -8.06 -15.02
N ASN A 8 -5.00 -8.12 -14.79
CA ASN A 8 -4.31 -9.27 -14.19
C ASN A 8 -4.72 -9.56 -12.74
N ILE A 9 -5.20 -8.55 -12.02
CA ILE A 9 -5.56 -8.64 -10.61
C ILE A 9 -6.90 -7.98 -10.33
N GLN A 10 -7.60 -8.48 -9.32
CA GLN A 10 -8.82 -7.89 -8.78
C GLN A 10 -8.72 -7.72 -7.26
N SER A 11 -9.42 -6.72 -6.71
CA SER A 11 -9.51 -6.52 -5.26
C SER A 11 -10.55 -7.46 -4.64
N GLY A 12 -10.20 -8.08 -3.51
CA GLY A 12 -11.13 -8.87 -2.70
C GLY A 12 -10.78 -8.82 -1.21
N PRO A 13 -11.61 -9.41 -0.32
CA PRO A 13 -11.25 -9.59 1.09
C PRO A 13 -9.96 -10.40 1.22
N SER A 14 -9.02 -9.93 2.04
CA SER A 14 -7.73 -10.62 2.25
C SER A 14 -7.95 -11.99 2.91
N THR A 15 -7.15 -12.98 2.53
CA THR A 15 -7.10 -14.28 3.22
C THR A 15 -6.27 -14.24 4.50
N ILE A 16 -5.54 -13.14 4.74
CA ILE A 16 -4.79 -12.89 5.96
C ILE A 16 -5.72 -12.23 6.98
N ARG A 17 -5.77 -12.79 8.20
CA ARG A 17 -6.61 -12.26 9.28
C ARG A 17 -6.27 -10.79 9.56
N ASP A 18 -7.30 -9.96 9.65
CA ASP A 18 -7.21 -8.52 9.96
C ASP A 18 -6.42 -7.68 8.93
N ALA A 19 -6.11 -8.22 7.74
CA ALA A 19 -5.37 -7.49 6.70
C ALA A 19 -6.27 -6.68 5.73
N GLY A 20 -7.58 -6.62 5.97
CA GLY A 20 -8.51 -5.87 5.14
C GLY A 20 -8.68 -6.47 3.73
N ARG A 21 -8.15 -5.81 2.71
CA ARG A 21 -8.29 -6.20 1.29
C ARG A 21 -6.97 -6.71 0.73
N GLY A 22 -7.06 -7.59 -0.27
CA GLY A 22 -5.92 -8.12 -1.02
C GLY A 22 -6.16 -8.13 -2.52
N ALA A 23 -5.08 -8.30 -3.29
CA ALA A 23 -5.11 -8.53 -4.72
C ALA A 23 -5.13 -10.04 -5.04
N PHE A 24 -6.02 -10.43 -5.96
CA PHE A 24 -6.17 -11.80 -6.43
C PHE A 24 -5.96 -11.85 -7.93
N ALA A 25 -5.19 -12.82 -8.39
CA ALA A 25 -5.01 -13.07 -9.82
C ALA A 25 -6.36 -13.43 -10.48
N THR A 26 -6.66 -12.80 -11.60
CA THR A 26 -7.86 -13.09 -12.42
C THR A 26 -7.59 -14.15 -13.48
N ARG A 27 -6.31 -14.39 -13.79
CA ARG A 27 -5.81 -15.38 -14.74
C ARG A 27 -4.49 -15.96 -14.26
N PHE A 28 -4.06 -17.04 -14.91
CA PHE A 28 -2.74 -17.61 -14.69
C PHE A 28 -1.64 -16.63 -15.14
N MET A 29 -0.57 -16.54 -14.35
CA MET A 29 0.59 -15.70 -14.63
C MET A 29 1.86 -16.54 -14.46
N GLU A 30 2.66 -16.63 -15.51
CA GLU A 30 3.95 -17.30 -15.45
C GLU A 30 4.97 -16.47 -14.68
N LYS A 31 5.95 -17.14 -14.06
CA LYS A 31 7.03 -16.49 -13.33
C LYS A 31 7.80 -15.55 -14.26
N GLY A 32 7.98 -14.30 -13.82
CA GLY A 32 8.67 -13.26 -14.59
C GLY A 32 7.73 -12.34 -15.39
N THR A 33 6.44 -12.66 -15.45
CA THR A 33 5.43 -11.80 -16.08
C THR A 33 5.22 -10.51 -15.27
N VAL A 34 4.97 -9.41 -15.97
CA VAL A 34 4.58 -8.14 -15.33
C VAL A 34 3.13 -8.24 -14.85
N ILE A 35 2.91 -8.09 -13.54
CA ILE A 35 1.58 -8.16 -12.93
C ILE A 35 0.81 -6.86 -13.16
N ALA A 36 1.35 -5.72 -12.71
CA ALA A 36 0.75 -4.41 -12.90
C ALA A 36 1.82 -3.31 -12.84
N PRO A 37 1.69 -2.23 -13.62
CA PRO A 37 2.48 -1.02 -13.39
C PRO A 37 2.05 -0.38 -12.06
N MET A 38 3.05 0.18 -11.35
CA MET A 38 2.86 0.76 -10.03
C MET A 38 3.49 2.16 -9.97
N PRO A 39 2.88 3.16 -10.62
CA PRO A 39 3.29 4.54 -10.47
C PRO A 39 3.11 4.99 -9.01
N LEU A 40 4.08 5.76 -8.49
CA LEU A 40 4.16 6.13 -7.08
C LEU A 40 3.98 7.63 -6.90
N LEU A 41 3.10 8.00 -5.99
CA LEU A 41 2.96 9.35 -5.48
C LEU A 41 3.88 9.54 -4.28
N GLN A 42 4.70 10.60 -4.31
CA GLN A 42 5.53 10.99 -3.17
C GLN A 42 4.68 11.83 -2.22
N VAL A 43 4.58 11.40 -0.96
CA VAL A 43 3.77 12.06 0.07
C VAL A 43 4.59 12.18 1.34
N ASP A 44 4.52 13.32 2.02
CA ASP A 44 5.11 13.44 3.36
C ASP A 44 4.32 12.59 4.36
N LYS A 45 5.02 11.84 5.21
CA LYS A 45 4.46 10.97 6.24
C LYS A 45 3.55 11.74 7.20
N ALA A 46 3.81 13.03 7.43
CA ALA A 46 3.00 13.88 8.30
C ALA A 46 1.57 14.10 7.75
N TYR A 47 1.33 13.97 6.45
CA TYR A 47 -0.03 14.11 5.88
C TYR A 47 -0.98 13.00 6.33
N PHE A 48 -0.46 11.88 6.84
CA PHE A 48 -1.27 10.79 7.37
C PHE A 48 -1.56 10.93 8.86
N ASP A 49 -1.13 12.01 9.50
CA ASP A 49 -1.34 12.22 10.93
C ASP A 49 -2.78 12.65 11.19
N MET A 50 -3.38 12.03 12.21
CA MET A 50 -4.68 12.42 12.74
C MET A 50 -4.45 13.22 14.00
N TYR A 51 -5.06 14.39 14.08
CA TYR A 51 -4.92 15.34 15.17
C TYR A 51 -6.19 15.38 16.01
N GLU A 52 -6.06 15.68 17.30
CA GLU A 52 -7.23 15.93 18.16
C GLU A 52 -7.99 17.17 17.67
N LEU A 53 -9.31 17.17 17.81
CA LEU A 53 -10.12 18.36 17.58
C LEU A 53 -10.30 19.11 18.90
N ALA A 54 -9.93 20.37 18.94
CA ALA A 54 -10.11 21.27 20.07
C ALA A 54 -10.90 22.52 19.64
N PRO A 55 -11.67 23.15 20.55
CA PRO A 55 -12.31 24.43 20.26
C PRO A 55 -11.25 25.50 20.03
N ASP A 56 -11.38 26.28 18.97
CA ASP A 56 -10.59 27.48 18.71
C ASP A 56 -11.10 28.69 19.53
N GLU A 57 -10.53 29.87 19.27
CA GLU A 57 -10.90 31.12 19.95
C GLU A 57 -12.37 31.54 19.68
N ASP A 58 -12.94 31.11 18.56
CA ASP A 58 -14.31 31.39 18.14
C ASP A 58 -15.30 30.29 18.61
N GLY A 59 -14.77 29.20 19.19
CA GLY A 59 -15.53 28.06 19.69
C GLY A 59 -15.81 26.97 18.64
N ASP A 60 -15.24 27.10 17.44
CA ASP A 60 -15.32 26.09 16.38
C ASP A 60 -14.29 24.98 16.62
N LEU A 61 -14.59 23.75 16.18
CA LEU A 61 -13.65 22.64 16.32
C LEU A 61 -12.58 22.70 15.24
N ASP A 62 -11.34 22.96 15.63
CA ASP A 62 -10.16 22.91 14.77
C ASP A 62 -9.16 21.82 15.21
N ARG A 63 -8.23 21.47 14.32
CA ARG A 63 -7.19 20.47 14.57
C ARG A 63 -6.09 21.06 15.44
N ASP A 64 -5.86 20.45 16.60
CA ASP A 64 -4.68 20.73 17.41
C ASP A 64 -3.43 20.10 16.76
N GLY A 65 -2.65 20.94 16.07
CA GLY A 65 -1.45 20.53 15.34
C GLY A 65 -0.34 19.92 16.21
N ASP A 66 -0.39 20.10 17.53
CA ASP A 66 0.60 19.54 18.46
C ASP A 66 0.18 18.18 19.02
N LYS A 67 -1.10 17.80 18.86
CA LYS A 67 -1.66 16.58 19.46
C LYS A 67 -2.08 15.55 18.42
N VAL A 68 -1.09 14.78 17.97
CA VAL A 68 -1.31 13.59 17.11
C VAL A 68 -1.97 12.46 17.92
N ILE A 69 -3.18 12.09 17.53
CA ILE A 69 -3.98 11.00 18.15
C ILE A 69 -3.87 9.67 17.38
N GLY A 70 -3.31 9.68 16.18
CA GLY A 70 -3.11 8.46 15.39
C GLY A 70 -2.60 8.71 13.99
N LYS A 71 -2.61 7.65 13.17
CA LYS A 71 -2.27 7.69 11.73
C LYS A 71 -3.43 7.14 10.91
N GLN A 72 -3.64 7.70 9.72
CA GLN A 72 -4.59 7.18 8.75
C GLN A 72 -4.13 5.83 8.19
N GLN A 73 -5.06 4.90 8.01
CA GLN A 73 -4.78 3.52 7.58
C GLN A 73 -4.20 3.41 6.16
N MET A 74 -4.29 4.48 5.37
CA MET A 74 -3.71 4.53 4.02
C MET A 74 -2.19 4.30 4.04
N ILE A 75 -1.50 4.61 5.16
CA ILE A 75 -0.06 4.40 5.30
C ILE A 75 0.36 2.93 5.08
N ASN A 76 -0.53 1.96 5.35
CA ASN A 76 -0.26 0.53 5.14
C ASN A 76 -0.09 0.14 3.66
N TYR A 77 -0.43 1.04 2.75
CA TYR A 77 -0.40 0.83 1.30
C TYR A 77 0.69 1.67 0.60
N CYS A 78 1.61 2.24 1.37
CA CYS A 78 2.74 3.03 0.88
C CYS A 78 4.07 2.38 1.27
N PHE A 79 5.10 2.59 0.46
CA PHE A 79 6.48 2.25 0.83
C PHE A 79 7.08 3.38 1.65
N GLY A 80 7.81 3.02 2.70
CA GLY A 80 8.51 3.98 3.55
C GLY A 80 9.73 3.34 4.19
N HIS A 81 10.66 4.19 4.62
CA HIS A 81 11.81 3.79 5.44
C HIS A 81 11.76 4.57 6.77
N GLU A 82 12.30 4.00 7.84
CA GLU A 82 12.26 4.65 9.15
C GLU A 82 13.07 5.96 9.20
N GLU A 83 14.14 6.02 8.41
CA GLU A 83 15.04 7.18 8.29
C GLU A 83 14.54 8.26 7.30
N THR A 84 13.33 8.13 6.76
CA THR A 84 12.77 9.13 5.83
C THR A 84 11.38 9.58 6.26
N THR A 85 11.08 10.85 5.99
CA THR A 85 9.73 11.40 6.09
C THR A 85 8.92 11.17 4.81
N MET A 86 9.52 10.65 3.74
CA MET A 86 8.85 10.42 2.47
C MET A 86 8.20 9.03 2.40
N LEU A 87 6.95 9.00 1.98
CA LEU A 87 6.23 7.79 1.59
C LEU A 87 6.03 7.75 0.08
N LEU A 88 6.11 6.56 -0.50
CA LEU A 88 5.81 6.28 -1.89
C LEU A 88 4.52 5.48 -1.97
N CYS A 89 3.41 6.16 -2.24
CA CYS A 89 2.09 5.56 -2.27
C CYS A 89 1.70 5.17 -3.70
N SER A 90 1.41 3.89 -3.93
CA SER A 90 0.87 3.45 -5.22
C SER A 90 -0.59 3.88 -5.36
N PHE A 91 -0.95 4.46 -6.50
CA PHE A 91 -2.35 4.76 -6.83
C PHE A 91 -3.02 3.70 -7.69
N THR A 92 -2.36 2.56 -7.95
CA THR A 92 -2.96 1.38 -8.61
C THR A 92 -3.23 0.27 -7.60
N SER A 93 -4.08 -0.69 -7.98
CA SER A 93 -4.42 -1.86 -7.16
C SER A 93 -3.24 -2.78 -6.84
N ALA A 94 -2.05 -2.52 -7.39
CA ALA A 94 -0.81 -3.21 -7.03
C ALA A 94 -0.48 -3.05 -5.53
N ASN A 95 -0.95 -1.97 -4.89
CA ASN A 95 -0.81 -1.76 -3.45
C ASN A 95 -1.50 -2.84 -2.59
N LEU A 96 -2.45 -3.58 -3.16
CA LEU A 96 -3.16 -4.66 -2.46
C LEU A 96 -2.43 -6.01 -2.55
N ILE A 97 -1.29 -6.09 -3.25
CA ILE A 97 -0.52 -7.34 -3.35
C ILE A 97 0.16 -7.60 -2.01
N ASN A 98 -0.28 -8.65 -1.33
CA ASN A 98 0.31 -9.08 -0.06
C ASN A 98 1.69 -9.68 -0.28
N HIS A 99 2.66 -9.31 0.57
CA HIS A 99 4.05 -9.81 0.53
C HIS A 99 4.32 -10.96 1.50
N ALA A 100 3.27 -11.46 2.16
CA ALA A 100 3.33 -12.61 3.05
C ALA A 100 2.28 -13.65 2.63
N ARG A 101 2.63 -14.94 2.75
CA ARG A 101 1.70 -16.05 2.54
C ARG A 101 1.49 -16.78 3.86
N CYS A 102 0.26 -16.78 4.35
CA CYS A 102 -0.13 -17.63 5.47
C CYS A 102 -0.65 -18.95 4.89
N SER A 103 0.25 -19.92 4.73
CA SER A 103 -0.08 -21.27 4.25
C SER A 103 -0.14 -22.24 5.43
N GLY A 104 -1.29 -22.31 6.10
CA GLY A 104 -1.51 -23.24 7.19
C GLY A 104 -2.70 -22.80 8.04
N GLY A 105 -3.62 -23.73 8.32
CA GLY A 105 -4.69 -23.51 9.29
C GLY A 105 -4.20 -23.33 10.75
N ASP A 106 -2.88 -23.33 10.96
CA ASP A 106 -2.20 -23.14 12.24
C ASP A 106 -1.89 -21.65 12.54
N GLY A 107 -2.20 -20.74 11.61
CA GLY A 107 -1.95 -19.31 11.77
C GLY A 107 -0.48 -18.90 11.61
N THR A 108 0.41 -19.80 11.19
CA THR A 108 1.81 -19.47 10.92
C THR A 108 1.94 -18.90 9.51
N CYS A 109 2.44 -17.66 9.43
CA CYS A 109 2.71 -17.00 8.16
C CYS A 109 4.20 -17.18 7.80
N LYS A 110 4.47 -17.74 6.63
CA LYS A 110 5.83 -17.78 6.07
C LYS A 110 5.99 -16.59 5.15
N PHE A 111 7.12 -15.90 5.28
CA PHE A 111 7.47 -14.77 4.43
C PHE A 111 7.98 -15.28 3.07
N GLU A 112 7.05 -15.80 2.27
CA GLU A 112 7.30 -16.32 0.92
C GLU A 112 6.51 -15.47 -0.10
N PRO A 113 7.01 -14.28 -0.48
CA PRO A 113 6.34 -13.44 -1.46
C PRO A 113 6.30 -14.14 -2.82
N ASN A 114 5.12 -14.11 -3.46
CA ASN A 114 4.90 -14.65 -4.81
C ASN A 114 5.02 -13.60 -5.92
N ALA A 115 5.26 -12.34 -5.55
CA ALA A 115 5.48 -11.21 -6.42
C ALA A 115 6.65 -10.37 -5.88
N ALA A 116 7.36 -9.69 -6.78
CA ALA A 116 8.46 -8.80 -6.41
C ALA A 116 8.32 -7.46 -7.12
N TYR A 117 8.77 -6.40 -6.45
CA TYR A 117 8.87 -5.09 -7.06
C TYR A 117 10.09 -5.02 -7.99
N ARG A 118 9.90 -4.42 -9.15
CA ARG A 118 10.97 -4.11 -10.10
C ARG A 118 10.90 -2.63 -10.46
N TRP A 119 11.89 -1.87 -10.01
CA TRP A 119 12.06 -0.48 -10.40
C TRP A 119 12.38 -0.39 -11.89
N SER A 120 11.94 0.68 -12.55
CA SER A 120 12.38 0.95 -13.92
C SER A 120 13.89 1.14 -13.93
N SER A 121 14.61 0.26 -14.60
CA SER A 121 16.02 0.47 -14.92
C SER A 121 16.07 1.42 -16.12
N TRP A 122 16.53 2.64 -15.88
CA TRP A 122 16.83 3.63 -16.93
C TRP A 122 18.05 3.21 -17.77
N ASP A 123 18.90 2.32 -17.22
CA ASP A 123 20.18 1.90 -17.80
C ASP A 123 20.10 0.51 -18.46
N ALA A 124 19.25 0.38 -19.48
CA ALA A 124 19.29 -0.78 -20.37
C ALA A 124 19.42 -0.30 -21.82
N ASN A 125 20.63 0.14 -22.17
CA ASN A 125 21.15 0.16 -23.54
C ASN A 125 22.38 -0.74 -23.59
#